data_AF-A3JRM3-F1
#
_entry.id   AF-A3JRM3-F1
#
_cell.length_a   1.000
_cell.length_b   1.000
_cell.length_c   1.000
_cell.angle_alpha   90.00
_cell.angle_beta   90.00
_cell.angle_gamma   90.00
#
_symmetry.space_group_name_H-M   'P 1'
#
loop_
_entity.id
_entity.type
_entity.pdbx_description
1 polymer ?
#
loop_
_entity_poly.entity_id
_entity_poly.type
_entity_poly.pdbx_seq_one_letter_code
_entity_poly.pdbx_strand_id
1 'polypeptide(L)'
;MIRRQDAWRVSVEVLLKKSGSASPRRVFRKMIRDMIKAGTLPEYDMTEEEGDIIRFALKDALIEAMPPPRLTDTALDAARALAPGADVYALEAAWRAHWVALGRRRLRNPDATFLGWVKRSHSAS
;
A
#
# COMPACT_ATOMS: atom_id res chain seq x y z
N MET A 1 1.92 -28.80 6.52
CA MET A 1 1.69 -27.57 5.72
C MET A 1 0.76 -26.66 6.52
N ILE A 2 1.32 -25.73 7.29
CA ILE A 2 0.56 -24.85 8.18
C ILE A 2 -0.12 -23.78 7.30
N ARG A 3 -1.45 -23.78 7.23
CA ARG A 3 -2.21 -22.72 6.56
C ARG A 3 -2.13 -21.46 7.42
N ARG A 4 -1.26 -20.52 7.05
CA ARG A 4 -1.30 -19.14 7.56
C ARG A 4 -2.45 -18.44 6.85
N GLN A 5 -3.54 -18.13 7.55
CA GLN A 5 -4.61 -17.33 6.95
C GLN A 5 -4.17 -15.88 6.90
N ASP A 6 -3.62 -15.48 5.76
CA ASP A 6 -3.04 -14.17 5.48
C ASP A 6 -4.01 -12.99 5.61
N ALA A 7 -5.31 -13.28 5.50
CA ALA A 7 -6.37 -12.37 5.85
C ALA A 7 -7.59 -13.14 6.35
N TRP A 8 -8.33 -12.54 7.27
CA TRP A 8 -9.61 -13.07 7.75
C TRP A 8 -10.68 -11.99 7.70
N ARG A 9 -11.93 -12.44 7.62
CA ARG A 9 -13.11 -11.59 7.47
C ARG A 9 -14.04 -11.79 8.65
N VAL A 10 -14.66 -10.71 9.08
CA VAL A 10 -15.65 -10.73 10.15
C VAL A 10 -16.66 -9.63 9.94
N SER A 11 -17.93 -9.92 10.24
CA SER A 11 -18.95 -8.90 10.16
C SER A 11 -18.82 -7.89 11.30
N VAL A 12 -19.23 -6.65 11.05
CA VAL A 12 -19.31 -5.59 12.08
C VAL A 12 -20.17 -6.06 13.27
N GLU A 13 -21.20 -6.88 13.02
CA GLU A 13 -22.03 -7.45 14.08
C GLU A 13 -21.25 -8.38 15.01
N VAL A 14 -20.46 -9.29 14.44
CA VAL A 14 -19.67 -10.24 15.22
C VAL A 14 -18.55 -9.50 15.97
N LEU A 15 -17.92 -8.50 15.35
CA LEU A 15 -16.95 -7.63 16.03
C LEU A 15 -17.57 -6.87 17.19
N LEU A 16 -18.78 -6.34 17.01
CA LEU A 16 -19.50 -5.63 18.07
C LEU A 16 -19.75 -6.56 19.26
N LYS A 17 -20.28 -7.76 19.01
CA LYS A 17 -20.51 -8.78 20.05
C LYS A 17 -19.21 -9.20 20.76
N LYS A 18 -18.11 -9.37 20.01
CA LYS A 18 -16.81 -9.79 20.56
C LYS A 18 -16.06 -8.69 21.30
N SER A 19 -16.25 -7.42 20.93
CA SER A 19 -15.58 -6.30 21.60
C SER A 19 -16.19 -5.93 22.96
N GLY A 20 -17.41 -6.41 23.25
CA GLY A 20 -18.14 -6.04 24.46
C GLY A 20 -18.59 -4.57 24.48
N SER A 21 -18.54 -3.87 23.34
CA SER A 21 -18.94 -2.46 23.27
C SER A 21 -20.46 -2.32 23.44
N ALA A 22 -20.88 -1.41 24.31
CA ALA A 22 -22.28 -1.03 24.51
C ALA A 22 -22.78 -0.01 23.46
N SER A 23 -21.95 0.35 22.47
CA SER A 23 -22.28 1.38 21.49
C SER A 23 -23.32 0.90 20.47
N PRO A 24 -24.25 1.77 20.01
CA PRO A 24 -25.14 1.43 18.90
C PRO A 24 -24.33 1.05 17.65
N ARG A 25 -24.80 0.05 16.89
CA ARG A 25 -24.10 -0.49 15.70
C ARG A 25 -23.65 0.58 14.70
N ARG A 26 -24.43 1.65 14.51
CA ARG A 26 -24.08 2.78 13.63
C ARG A 26 -22.86 3.56 14.12
N VAL A 27 -22.76 3.78 15.43
CA VAL A 27 -21.64 4.49 16.06
C VAL A 27 -20.39 3.62 16.01
N PHE A 28 -20.52 2.33 16.35
CA PHE A 28 -19.42 1.38 16.24
C PHE A 28 -18.87 1.27 14.81
N ARG A 29 -19.75 1.25 13.80
CA ARG A 29 -19.33 1.29 12.39
C ARG A 29 -18.53 2.56 12.07
N LYS A 30 -18.97 3.73 12.55
CA LYS A 30 -18.24 4.98 12.37
C LYS A 30 -16.85 4.89 13.01
N MET A 31 -16.75 4.38 14.23
CA MET A 31 -15.47 4.19 14.93
C MET A 31 -14.52 3.25 14.17
N ILE A 32 -15.02 2.15 13.62
CA ILE A 32 -14.22 1.25 12.77
C ILE A 32 -13.73 1.98 11.51
N ARG A 33 -14.58 2.75 10.84
CA ARG A 33 -14.16 3.55 9.67
C ARG A 33 -13.11 4.58 10.02
N ASP A 34 -13.23 5.21 11.17
CA ASP A 34 -12.25 6.19 11.66
C ASP A 34 -10.93 5.49 12.00
N MET A 35 -10.96 4.27 12.57
CA MET A 35 -9.78 3.42 12.81
C MET A 35 -9.11 2.99 11.51
N ILE A 36 -9.89 2.58 10.50
CA ILE A 36 -9.39 2.26 9.15
C ILE A 36 -8.69 3.47 8.54
N LYS A 37 -9.30 4.65 8.61
CA LYS A 37 -8.72 5.90 8.08
C LYS A 37 -7.45 6.31 8.83
N ALA A 38 -7.42 6.12 10.13
CA ALA A 38 -6.28 6.47 10.97
C ALA A 38 -5.12 5.48 10.84
N GLY A 39 -5.37 4.25 10.36
CA GLY A 39 -4.34 3.23 10.18
C GLY A 39 -3.67 2.83 11.51
N THR A 40 -4.41 2.87 12.62
CA THR A 40 -3.84 2.78 13.97
C THR A 40 -3.38 1.38 14.38
N LEU A 41 -3.67 0.34 13.58
CA LEU A 41 -3.17 -1.00 13.86
C LEU A 41 -1.75 -1.18 13.34
N PRO A 42 -0.78 -1.53 14.21
CA PRO A 42 0.62 -1.70 13.79
C PRO A 42 0.81 -2.92 12.87
N GLU A 43 0.22 -4.06 13.22
CA GLU A 43 0.48 -5.38 12.59
C GLU A 43 -0.52 -5.77 11.48
N TYR A 44 -1.70 -5.14 11.48
CA TYR A 44 -2.80 -5.48 10.58
C TYR A 44 -3.29 -4.27 9.80
N ASP A 45 -3.64 -4.48 8.53
CA ASP A 45 -4.46 -3.56 7.76
C ASP A 45 -5.94 -3.95 7.86
N MET A 46 -6.79 -2.95 8.00
CA MET A 46 -8.23 -3.10 8.05
C MET A 46 -8.87 -2.45 6.83
N THR A 47 -9.78 -3.17 6.17
CA THR A 47 -10.60 -2.64 5.08
C THR A 47 -12.05 -3.02 5.26
N GLU A 48 -12.95 -2.07 5.04
CA GLU A 48 -14.40 -2.33 4.95
C GLU A 48 -14.72 -2.85 3.55
N GLU A 49 -15.29 -4.06 3.47
CA GLU A 49 -15.85 -4.68 2.28
C GLU A 49 -17.39 -4.51 2.27
N GLU A 50 -18.02 -4.83 1.14
CA GLU A 50 -19.47 -4.79 1.01
C GLU A 50 -20.17 -5.73 2.02
N GLY A 51 -21.35 -5.33 2.51
CA GLY A 51 -22.14 -6.13 3.44
C GLY A 51 -21.72 -6.04 4.91
N ASP A 52 -21.17 -4.90 5.36
CA ASP A 52 -20.68 -4.71 6.74
C ASP A 52 -19.59 -5.75 7.13
N ILE A 53 -18.72 -6.11 6.19
CA ILE A 53 -17.61 -7.03 6.43
C ILE A 53 -16.33 -6.23 6.63
N ILE A 54 -15.60 -6.55 7.69
CA ILE A 54 -14.26 -6.02 7.92
C ILE A 54 -13.27 -7.13 7.62
N ARG A 55 -12.37 -6.85 6.68
CA ARG A 55 -11.22 -7.69 6.36
C ARG A 55 -10.01 -7.19 7.13
N PHE A 56 -9.38 -8.10 7.87
CA PHE A 56 -8.09 -7.90 8.51
C PHE A 56 -7.05 -8.67 7.71
N ALA A 57 -6.02 -8.00 7.23
CA ALA A 57 -4.88 -8.62 6.57
C ALA A 57 -3.61 -8.29 7.35
N LEU A 58 -2.69 -9.25 7.49
CA LEU A 58 -1.34 -8.91 7.96
C LEU A 58 -0.74 -7.91 6.98
N LYS A 59 -0.08 -6.85 7.47
CA LYS A 59 0.57 -5.88 6.58
C LYS A 59 1.55 -6.57 5.62
N ASP A 60 2.29 -7.57 6.10
CA ASP A 60 3.20 -8.40 5.29
C ASP A 60 2.50 -9.25 4.21
N ALA A 61 1.22 -9.58 4.39
CA ALA A 61 0.48 -10.35 3.39
C ALA A 61 -0.23 -9.45 2.37
N LEU A 62 -0.59 -8.20 2.73
CA LEU A 62 -1.00 -7.19 1.76
C LEU A 62 0.18 -6.75 0.86
N ILE A 63 1.40 -6.86 1.38
CA ILE A 63 2.67 -6.56 0.70
C ILE A 63 2.90 -7.44 -0.55
N GLU A 64 2.40 -8.68 -0.60
CA GLU A 64 2.52 -9.53 -1.81
C GLU A 64 1.48 -9.24 -2.89
N ALA A 65 0.37 -8.56 -2.57
CA ALA A 65 -0.75 -8.40 -3.51
C ALA A 65 -0.56 -7.27 -4.54
N MET A 66 0.40 -6.35 -4.33
CA MET A 66 0.66 -5.28 -5.29
C MET A 66 1.97 -5.55 -6.03
N PRO A 67 1.91 -6.11 -7.25
CA PRO A 67 3.11 -6.39 -8.03
C PRO A 67 3.91 -5.10 -8.22
N PRO A 68 5.25 -5.21 -8.23
CA PRO A 68 6.10 -4.04 -8.36
C PRO A 68 5.77 -3.29 -9.66
N PRO A 69 5.75 -1.94 -9.64
CA PRO A 69 5.36 -1.15 -10.80
C PRO A 69 6.21 -1.54 -12.01
N ARG A 70 5.60 -1.91 -13.13
CA ARG A 70 6.33 -2.13 -14.37
C ARG A 70 6.57 -0.79 -15.04
N LEU A 71 7.81 -0.53 -15.41
CA LEU A 71 8.19 0.62 -16.22
C LEU A 71 8.26 0.21 -17.68
N THR A 72 7.87 1.12 -18.57
CA THR A 72 8.03 0.91 -20.02
C THR A 72 9.48 1.19 -20.44
N ASP A 73 9.93 0.55 -21.53
CA ASP A 73 11.26 0.82 -22.11
C ASP A 73 11.41 2.31 -22.48
N THR A 74 10.34 2.94 -22.96
CA THR A 74 10.28 4.38 -23.23
C THR A 74 10.55 5.22 -21.98
N ALA A 75 10.05 4.81 -20.81
CA ALA A 75 10.32 5.48 -19.55
C ALA A 75 11.78 5.28 -19.09
N LEU A 76 12.36 4.10 -19.34
CA LEU A 76 13.77 3.86 -19.06
C LEU A 76 14.67 4.71 -19.98
N ASP A 77 14.34 4.82 -21.27
CA ASP A 77 15.07 5.68 -22.21
C ASP A 77 14.97 7.17 -21.84
N ALA A 78 13.78 7.63 -21.46
CA ALA A 78 13.60 8.99 -20.97
C ALA A 78 14.39 9.25 -19.68
N ALA A 79 14.51 8.26 -18.78
CA ALA A 79 15.33 8.38 -17.58
C ALA A 79 16.82 8.49 -17.90
N ARG A 80 17.32 7.76 -18.91
CA ARG A 80 18.71 7.90 -19.40
C ARG A 80 18.99 9.31 -19.93
N ALA A 81 18.02 9.91 -20.63
CA ALA A 81 18.15 11.28 -21.13
C ALA A 81 18.12 12.32 -19.98
N LEU A 82 17.37 12.06 -18.90
CA LEU A 82 17.31 12.93 -17.72
C LEU A 82 18.55 12.82 -16.82
N ALA A 83 19.26 11.70 -16.87
CA ALA A 83 20.45 11.44 -16.07
C ALA A 83 21.58 10.84 -16.93
N PRO A 84 22.25 11.65 -17.77
CA PRO A 84 23.31 11.17 -18.64
C PRO A 84 24.47 10.58 -17.83
N GLY A 85 24.86 9.34 -18.14
CA GLY A 85 25.94 8.64 -17.44
C GLY A 85 25.52 7.87 -16.18
N ALA A 86 24.26 7.98 -15.75
CA ALA A 86 23.73 7.16 -14.68
C ALA A 86 23.27 5.78 -15.19
N ASP A 87 23.45 4.74 -14.37
CA ASP A 87 22.86 3.42 -14.64
C ASP A 87 21.35 3.47 -14.39
N VAL A 88 20.56 3.33 -15.46
CA VAL A 88 19.10 3.38 -15.39
C VAL A 88 18.50 2.25 -14.55
N TYR A 89 19.12 1.07 -14.54
CA TYR A 89 18.63 -0.06 -13.75
C TYR A 89 18.94 0.17 -12.26
N ALA A 90 20.05 0.83 -11.94
CA ALA A 90 20.33 1.28 -10.58
C ALA A 90 19.33 2.35 -10.12
N LEU A 91 18.98 3.31 -10.98
CA LEU A 91 17.94 4.31 -10.70
C LEU A 91 16.56 3.67 -10.49
N GLU A 92 16.21 2.69 -11.32
CA GLU A 92 14.99 1.92 -11.17
C GLU A 92 14.97 1.17 -9.83
N ALA A 93 16.05 0.46 -9.48
CA ALA A 93 16.15 -0.29 -8.23
C ALA A 93 16.03 0.65 -7.01
N ALA A 94 16.72 1.79 -7.03
CA ALA A 94 16.65 2.79 -5.97
C ALA A 94 15.24 3.40 -5.85
N TRP A 95 14.61 3.71 -6.97
CA TRP A 95 13.22 4.19 -6.98
C TRP A 95 12.25 3.16 -6.41
N ARG A 96 12.40 1.88 -6.78
CA ARG A 96 11.61 0.77 -6.24
C ARG A 96 11.80 0.64 -4.73
N ALA A 97 13.03 0.71 -4.25
CA ALA A 97 13.32 0.67 -2.81
C ALA A 97 12.66 1.84 -2.06
N HIS A 98 12.75 3.05 -2.63
CA HIS A 98 12.07 4.22 -2.09
C HIS A 98 10.54 4.10 -2.11
N TRP A 99 9.96 3.54 -3.17
CA TRP A 99 8.53 3.25 -3.25
C TRP A 99 8.08 2.23 -2.20
N VAL A 100 8.90 1.20 -1.95
CA VAL A 100 8.68 0.23 -0.87
C VAL A 100 8.73 0.90 0.50
N ALA A 101 9.74 1.74 0.76
CA ALA A 101 9.90 2.47 2.00
C ALA A 101 8.74 3.43 2.29
N LEU A 102 8.14 4.03 1.25
CA LEU A 102 6.94 4.86 1.34
C LEU A 102 5.63 4.06 1.54
N GLY A 103 5.72 2.76 1.80
CA GLY A 103 4.56 1.89 2.01
C GLY A 103 3.86 1.46 0.72
N ARG A 104 4.61 1.36 -0.39
CA ARG A 104 4.12 0.90 -1.69
C ARG A 104 2.85 1.63 -2.15
N ARG A 105 2.81 2.96 -1.99
CA ARG A 105 1.65 3.80 -2.37
C ARG A 105 1.18 3.47 -3.79
N ARG A 106 -0.15 3.34 -3.97
CA ARG A 106 -0.74 3.03 -5.29
C ARG A 106 -0.35 4.11 -6.30
N LEU A 107 0.34 3.70 -7.36
CA LEU A 107 0.75 4.58 -8.46
C LEU A 107 -0.29 4.49 -9.58
N ARG A 108 -0.84 5.63 -9.99
CA ARG A 108 -1.73 5.71 -11.17
C ARG A 108 -0.95 5.72 -12.48
N ASN A 109 0.24 6.33 -12.48
CA ASN A 109 1.16 6.35 -13.61
C ASN A 109 2.59 6.12 -13.08
N PRO A 110 3.08 4.86 -13.09
CA PRO A 110 4.41 4.51 -12.64
C PRO A 110 5.52 5.26 -13.38
N ASP A 111 5.43 5.33 -14.71
CA ASP A 111 6.43 5.96 -15.58
C ASP A 111 6.64 7.44 -15.26
N ALA A 112 5.55 8.21 -15.19
CA ALA A 112 5.62 9.64 -14.85
C ALA A 112 6.17 9.87 -13.43
N THR A 113 5.84 8.98 -12.50
CA THR A 113 6.32 9.08 -11.11
C THR A 113 7.81 8.77 -11.03
N PHE A 114 8.28 7.77 -11.77
CA PHE A 114 9.68 7.41 -11.89
C PHE A 114 10.49 8.55 -12.52
N LEU A 115 10.09 9.07 -13.68
CA LEU A 115 10.79 10.18 -14.35
C LEU A 115 10.85 11.44 -13.48
N GLY A 116 9.75 11.77 -12.80
CA GLY A 116 9.71 12.90 -11.87
C GLY A 116 10.63 12.70 -10.66
N TRP A 117 10.78 11.46 -10.18
CA TRP A 117 11.73 11.12 -9.11
C TRP A 117 13.18 11.19 -9.60
N VAL A 118 13.50 10.61 -10.77
CA VAL A 118 14.83 10.69 -11.40
C VAL A 118 15.26 12.14 -11.58
N LYS A 119 14.38 13.00 -12.13
CA LYS A 119 14.67 14.42 -12.28
C LYS A 119 15.05 15.08 -10.96
N ARG A 120 14.32 14.81 -9.86
CA ARG A 120 14.65 15.38 -8.54
C ARG A 120 15.95 14.83 -7.97
N SER A 121 16.18 13.51 -8.06
CA SER A 121 17.37 12.85 -7.54
C SER A 121 18.65 13.28 -8.27
N HIS A 122 18.55 13.61 -9.56
CA HIS A 122 19.69 13.99 -10.39
C HIS A 122 19.88 15.51 -10.55
N SER A 123 18.87 16.33 -10.22
CA SER A 123 19.02 17.79 -10.12
C SER A 123 19.71 18.24 -8.82
N ALA A 124 19.97 17.31 -7.90
CA ALA A 124 20.60 17.57 -6.60
C ALA A 124 22.12 17.30 -6.60
N SER A 125 22.75 17.25 -7.78
CA SER A 125 24.20 17.09 -7.96
C SER A 125 24.81 18.31 -8.63
#